data_AF-A0A2N3TF26-F1
#
_entry.id   AF-A0A2N3TF26-F1
#
_cell.length_a   1.000
_cell.length_b   1.000
_cell.length_c   1.000
_cell.angle_alpha   90.00
_cell.angle_beta   90.00
_cell.angle_gamma   90.00
#
_symmetry.space_group_name_H-M   'P 1'
#
loop_
_entity.id
_entity.type
_entity.pdbx_description
1 polymer ?
#
loop_
_entity_poly.entity_id
_entity_poly.type
_entity_poly.pdbx_seq_one_letter_code
_entity_poly.pdbx_strand_id
1 'polypeptide(L)'
;MARKRLTPFSKILIVVLIIGGLYFLLNKLRDPAVKDKIEEVTSSDNTSATKDGYKDVINVGVVTWGGYAGGQYFNEGFKANTASRFYKDYGFKVNFEVIDDFDASRDAFKNGSIDLMWATIDAFPTEVEGLSQYQPQVVFQADWSRGGDAIVARRGINKVSDLRGKKIAVAPMTPSHSFLIWLLEAGDMSTKDVKIVEVPSAIDAADAFKSNTVDAAVVWSPDDADCVSKVAGSKVLESTKNATHIIADVFVAKKEFIETHKDQLKDLYKGWMIGASELNNSESNKRKAAKILAEGLSQPEDFCFDAINNVRLATHGDNQSFFGLNSNYNGVTGEDLYNKMKVKYNNLGYSTAGAKSWRLLSTKDLVSKTSLSGSSHDSEKQKEFTVVDDNLAKKESLSSKKVSISFRTGEFRLGENAKQLIDLQFTPIAKAFANTRIRIEGNTDNVGNRNSNIALSKKRAQSVADYLINEHNMPVNRFIILGNGPDKPIVGCERNQNADCKSKNRRTDFELVVD
;
A
#
# COMPACT_ATOMS: atom_id res chain seq x y z
N MET A 1 20.05 21.17 39.49
CA MET A 1 21.39 20.54 39.53
C MET A 1 22.27 21.18 38.45
N ALA A 2 23.37 21.82 38.84
CA ALA A 2 24.26 22.53 37.92
C ALA A 2 25.07 21.55 37.06
N ARG A 3 25.01 21.70 35.72
CA ARG A 3 25.85 20.96 34.76
C ARG A 3 27.31 21.41 34.90
N LYS A 4 28.19 20.55 35.45
CA LYS A 4 29.65 20.75 35.36
C LYS A 4 30.07 20.58 33.89
N ARG A 5 30.64 21.63 33.29
CA ARG A 5 31.26 21.56 31.95
C ARG A 5 32.63 20.89 32.07
N LEU A 6 32.91 19.94 31.18
CA LEU A 6 34.20 19.25 31.06
C LEU A 6 35.31 20.26 30.75
N THR A 7 36.44 20.13 31.45
CA THR A 7 37.62 20.98 31.25
C THR A 7 38.25 20.73 29.87
N PRO A 8 38.97 21.71 29.28
CA PRO A 8 39.65 21.54 27.99
C PRO A 8 40.60 20.32 27.98
N PHE A 9 41.28 20.05 29.10
CA PHE A 9 42.15 18.89 29.26
C PHE A 9 41.38 17.57 29.22
N SER A 10 40.21 17.50 29.86
CA SER A 10 39.35 16.31 29.81
C SER A 10 38.84 16.02 28.39
N LYS A 11 38.59 17.07 27.58
CA LYS A 11 38.19 16.89 26.17
C LYS A 11 39.34 16.36 25.31
N ILE A 12 40.56 16.86 25.52
CA ILE A 12 41.76 16.36 24.83
C ILE A 12 42.03 14.91 25.19
N LEU A 13 41.90 14.54 26.47
CA LEU A 13 42.09 13.16 26.92
C LEU A 13 41.06 12.20 26.30
N ILE A 14 39.79 12.63 26.20
CA ILE A 14 38.73 11.85 25.54
C ILE A 14 39.01 11.68 24.04
N VAL A 15 39.47 12.73 23.36
CA VAL A 15 39.82 12.66 21.93
C VAL A 15 41.03 11.75 21.71
N VAL A 16 42.05 11.80 22.57
CA VAL A 16 43.21 10.90 22.50
C VAL A 16 42.83 9.45 22.80
N LEU A 17 41.90 9.21 23.73
CA LEU A 17 41.36 7.87 24.01
C LEU A 17 40.50 7.33 22.86
N ILE A 18 39.71 8.19 22.20
CA ILE A 18 38.92 7.81 21.03
C ILE A 18 39.83 7.50 19.85
N ILE A 19 40.83 8.33 19.56
CA ILE A 19 41.77 8.12 18.46
C ILE A 19 42.67 6.91 18.74
N GLY A 20 43.16 6.75 19.98
CA GLY A 20 43.93 5.58 20.41
C GLY A 20 43.10 4.29 20.36
N GLY A 21 41.82 4.36 20.74
CA GLY A 21 40.87 3.26 20.61
C GLY A 21 40.58 2.89 19.16
N LEU A 22 40.37 3.87 18.28
CA LEU A 22 40.18 3.67 16.84
C LEU A 22 41.45 3.12 16.17
N TYR A 23 42.63 3.61 16.54
CA TYR A 23 43.90 3.11 16.02
C TYR A 23 44.17 1.67 16.48
N PHE A 24 43.90 1.36 17.75
CA PHE A 24 43.99 -0.01 18.29
C PHE A 24 42.98 -0.95 17.61
N LEU A 25 41.75 -0.50 17.38
CA LEU A 25 40.71 -1.27 16.68
C LEU A 25 41.11 -1.53 15.22
N LEU A 26 41.61 -0.51 14.51
CA LEU A 26 42.06 -0.62 13.12
C LEU A 26 43.30 -1.50 12.96
N ASN A 27 44.24 -1.47 13.92
CA ASN A 27 45.39 -2.39 13.91
C ASN A 27 44.99 -3.82 14.29
N LYS A 28 44.03 -3.99 15.20
CA LYS A 28 43.51 -5.32 15.57
C LYS A 28 42.68 -5.96 14.44
N LEU A 29 42.03 -5.15 13.60
CA LEU A 29 41.36 -5.59 12.36
C LEU A 29 42.34 -5.91 11.21
N ARG A 30 43.61 -5.52 11.32
CA ARG A 30 44.69 -5.88 10.38
C ARG A 30 45.49 -7.11 10.82
N ASP A 31 45.24 -7.63 12.02
CA ASP A 31 45.87 -8.85 12.52
C ASP A 31 45.32 -10.06 11.76
N PRO A 32 46.17 -10.84 11.05
CA PRO A 32 45.74 -12.01 10.30
C PRO A 32 44.95 -13.02 11.14
N ALA A 33 45.27 -13.18 12.44
CA ALA A 33 44.57 -14.12 13.30
C ALA A 33 43.18 -13.63 13.73
N VAL A 34 42.97 -12.31 13.75
CA VAL A 34 41.65 -11.70 13.98
C VAL A 34 40.85 -11.68 12.68
N LYS A 35 41.51 -11.49 11.54
CA LYS A 35 40.87 -11.61 10.23
C LYS A 35 40.46 -13.05 9.94
N ASP A 36 41.30 -14.03 10.27
CA ASP A 36 40.97 -15.46 10.18
C ASP A 36 39.85 -15.84 11.14
N LYS A 37 39.80 -15.26 12.35
CA LYS A 37 38.66 -15.46 13.27
C LYS A 37 37.38 -14.73 12.85
N ILE A 38 37.49 -13.57 12.21
CA ILE A 38 36.34 -12.87 11.61
C ILE A 38 35.86 -13.67 10.40
N GLU A 39 36.76 -14.18 9.57
CA GLU A 39 36.45 -15.08 8.46
C GLU A 39 35.87 -16.40 9.00
N GLU A 40 36.37 -16.96 10.10
CA GLU A 40 35.83 -18.17 10.76
C GLU A 40 34.44 -17.91 11.37
N VAL A 41 34.19 -16.76 11.99
CA VAL A 41 32.86 -16.38 12.54
C VAL A 41 31.88 -15.93 11.45
N THR A 42 32.35 -15.40 10.32
CA THR A 42 31.51 -15.04 9.16
C THR A 42 31.34 -16.18 8.14
N SER A 43 32.16 -17.24 8.23
CA SER A 43 32.03 -18.48 7.46
C SER A 43 31.35 -19.61 8.24
N SER A 44 31.24 -19.53 9.57
CA SER A 44 30.61 -20.58 10.38
C SER A 44 29.09 -20.56 10.44
N ASP A 45 28.40 -19.59 9.82
CA ASP A 45 26.95 -19.67 9.53
C ASP A 45 26.63 -19.50 8.04
N ASN A 46 27.66 -19.45 7.19
CA ASN A 46 27.55 -19.54 5.75
C ASN A 46 27.99 -20.94 5.28
N THR A 47 27.41 -21.98 5.88
CA THR A 47 27.03 -23.08 5.01
C THR A 47 25.96 -22.51 4.09
N SER A 48 26.39 -22.14 2.87
CA SER A 48 25.54 -22.34 1.72
C SER A 48 24.87 -23.69 1.95
N ALA A 49 23.57 -23.67 2.26
CA ALA A 49 22.75 -24.83 2.00
C ALA A 49 22.88 -25.01 0.48
N THR A 50 23.90 -25.77 0.10
CA THR A 50 23.86 -26.58 -1.10
C THR A 50 22.45 -27.12 -1.18
N LYS A 51 21.88 -27.10 -2.39
CA LYS A 51 20.61 -27.77 -2.70
C LYS A 51 20.71 -29.22 -2.19
N ASP A 52 20.41 -29.44 -0.91
CA ASP A 52 20.61 -30.70 -0.25
C ASP A 52 19.43 -31.56 -0.68
N GLY A 53 19.67 -32.31 -1.75
CA GLY A 53 18.96 -33.54 -2.05
C GLY A 53 17.52 -33.44 -2.53
N TYR A 54 16.89 -32.26 -2.58
CA TYR A 54 15.56 -32.10 -3.17
C TYR A 54 15.63 -31.21 -4.41
N LYS A 55 15.50 -31.81 -5.60
CA LYS A 55 15.18 -31.07 -6.82
C LYS A 55 13.78 -30.44 -6.78
N ASP A 56 12.99 -30.74 -5.75
CA ASP A 56 11.57 -30.41 -5.60
C ASP A 56 11.28 -29.41 -4.47
N VAL A 57 12.18 -28.45 -4.19
CA VAL A 57 11.93 -27.36 -3.23
C VAL A 57 11.76 -26.05 -3.98
N ILE A 58 10.65 -25.34 -3.73
CA ILE A 58 10.47 -23.94 -4.13
C ILE A 58 10.85 -23.05 -2.95
N ASN A 59 11.78 -22.13 -3.18
CA ASN A 59 12.20 -21.12 -2.20
C ASN A 59 11.46 -19.81 -2.45
N VAL A 60 10.75 -19.34 -1.44
CA VAL A 60 9.91 -18.15 -1.50
C VAL A 60 10.45 -17.14 -0.51
N GLY A 61 10.95 -16.00 -0.99
CA GLY A 61 11.31 -14.88 -0.14
C GLY A 61 10.04 -14.21 0.38
N VAL A 62 10.01 -13.91 1.68
CA VAL A 62 8.91 -13.21 2.37
C VAL A 62 9.49 -12.14 3.30
N VAL A 63 8.64 -11.25 3.80
CA VAL A 63 8.96 -10.33 4.90
C VAL A 63 8.13 -10.65 6.13
N THR A 64 8.45 -9.99 7.24
CA THR A 64 7.69 -9.98 8.49
C THR A 64 6.32 -9.33 8.25
N TRP A 65 5.39 -10.10 7.70
CA TRP A 65 4.08 -9.63 7.23
C TRP A 65 3.01 -10.74 7.29
N GLY A 66 1.77 -10.36 7.62
CA GLY A 66 0.64 -11.29 7.73
C GLY A 66 0.08 -11.75 6.37
N GLY A 67 0.37 -11.01 5.30
CA GLY A 67 -0.14 -11.24 3.95
C GLY A 67 0.21 -12.59 3.33
N TYR A 68 1.29 -13.21 3.78
CA TYR A 68 1.77 -14.50 3.27
C TYR A 68 1.23 -15.71 4.01
N ALA A 69 0.39 -15.48 5.03
CA ALA A 69 -0.08 -16.53 5.93
C ALA A 69 -0.79 -17.67 5.22
N GLY A 70 -1.48 -17.42 4.10
CA GLY A 70 -2.12 -18.47 3.30
C GLY A 70 -1.16 -19.58 2.85
N GLY A 71 0.02 -19.20 2.34
CA GLY A 71 1.06 -20.14 1.93
C GLY A 71 1.73 -20.83 3.12
N GLN A 72 2.11 -20.07 4.15
CA GLN A 72 2.77 -20.60 5.35
C GLN A 72 1.88 -21.56 6.14
N TYR A 73 0.58 -21.25 6.22
CA TYR A 73 -0.44 -22.12 6.81
C TYR A 73 -0.62 -23.42 6.03
N PHE A 74 -0.71 -23.35 4.69
CA PHE A 74 -0.82 -24.54 3.85
C PHE A 74 0.46 -25.41 3.92
N ASN A 75 1.61 -24.77 4.14
CA ASN A 75 2.90 -25.44 4.28
C ASN A 75 3.16 -26.03 5.68
N GLU A 76 2.29 -25.75 6.66
CA GLU A 76 2.49 -26.14 8.07
C GLU A 76 3.81 -25.61 8.66
N GLY A 77 4.25 -24.41 8.25
CA GLY A 77 5.51 -23.82 8.69
C GLY A 77 6.26 -23.04 7.62
N PHE A 78 7.41 -22.49 8.02
CA PHE A 78 8.31 -21.77 7.10
C PHE A 78 9.26 -22.71 6.35
N LYS A 79 9.74 -23.78 6.98
CA LYS A 79 10.78 -24.64 6.38
C LYS A 79 10.19 -25.71 5.48
N ALA A 80 10.98 -26.13 4.48
CA ALA A 80 10.68 -27.29 3.66
C ALA A 80 10.51 -28.55 4.53
N ASN A 81 9.33 -29.17 4.48
CA ASN A 81 8.99 -30.29 5.34
C ASN A 81 8.00 -31.25 4.65
N THR A 82 7.90 -32.48 5.15
CA THR A 82 6.99 -33.52 4.60
C THR A 82 5.62 -33.54 5.28
N ALA A 83 5.42 -32.75 6.34
CA ALA A 83 4.12 -32.57 6.98
C ALA A 83 3.21 -31.60 6.18
N SER A 84 3.82 -30.73 5.38
CA SER A 84 3.23 -29.76 4.47
C SER A 84 2.17 -30.36 3.56
N ARG A 85 1.08 -29.62 3.32
CA ARG A 85 0.08 -30.00 2.33
C ARG A 85 0.61 -29.85 0.90
N PHE A 86 1.55 -28.93 0.64
CA PHE A 86 2.21 -28.88 -0.67
C PHE A 86 2.91 -30.21 -0.99
N TYR A 87 3.56 -30.80 0.01
CA TYR A 87 4.23 -32.09 -0.17
C TYR A 87 3.23 -33.24 -0.28
N LYS A 88 2.26 -33.31 0.63
CA LYS A 88 1.29 -34.42 0.67
C LYS A 88 0.37 -34.45 -0.54
N ASP A 89 -0.06 -33.28 -1.02
CA ASP A 89 -1.07 -33.17 -2.06
C ASP A 89 -0.44 -33.07 -3.46
N TYR A 90 0.77 -32.49 -3.56
CA TYR A 90 1.40 -32.16 -4.86
C TYR A 90 2.85 -32.66 -5.01
N GLY A 91 3.45 -33.25 -3.97
CA GLY A 91 4.74 -33.94 -4.07
C GLY A 91 5.99 -33.05 -4.03
N PHE A 92 5.87 -31.75 -3.76
CA PHE A 92 7.01 -30.84 -3.64
C PHE A 92 7.00 -30.10 -2.30
N LYS A 93 8.17 -29.61 -1.89
CA LYS A 93 8.33 -28.87 -0.63
C LYS A 93 8.42 -27.38 -0.90
N VAL A 94 8.03 -26.58 0.09
CA VAL A 94 8.16 -25.12 0.03
C VAL A 94 8.96 -24.64 1.23
N ASN A 95 9.93 -23.77 0.97
CA ASN A 95 10.71 -23.08 1.98
C ASN A 95 10.44 -21.58 1.88
N PHE A 96 10.11 -20.95 3.00
CA PHE A 96 9.92 -19.52 3.16
C PHE A 96 11.15 -18.94 3.86
N GLU A 97 11.78 -17.96 3.21
CA GLU A 97 12.94 -17.26 3.72
C GLU A 97 12.54 -15.82 4.07
N VAL A 98 12.74 -15.43 5.33
CA VAL A 98 12.44 -14.07 5.80
C VAL A 98 13.59 -13.16 5.41
N ILE A 99 13.32 -12.22 4.51
CA ILE A 99 14.26 -11.24 3.97
C ILE A 99 13.58 -9.86 3.94
N ASP A 100 13.58 -9.20 5.10
CA ASP A 100 12.94 -7.88 5.31
C ASP A 100 13.63 -6.74 4.55
N ASP A 101 14.93 -6.86 4.33
CA ASP A 101 15.70 -5.87 3.59
C ASP A 101 15.44 -5.98 2.09
N PHE A 102 15.08 -4.85 1.47
CA PHE A 102 14.72 -4.80 0.06
C PHE A 102 15.89 -5.24 -0.82
N ASP A 103 17.08 -4.67 -0.61
CA ASP A 103 18.26 -4.94 -1.43
C ASP A 103 18.70 -6.41 -1.31
N ALA A 104 18.74 -6.93 -0.09
CA ALA A 104 19.03 -8.34 0.17
C ALA A 104 18.04 -9.29 -0.52
N SER A 105 16.73 -8.97 -0.49
CA SER A 105 15.70 -9.76 -1.18
C SER A 105 15.91 -9.77 -2.69
N ARG A 106 16.24 -8.61 -3.28
CA ARG A 106 16.54 -8.52 -4.72
C ARG A 106 17.82 -9.26 -5.07
N ASP A 107 18.85 -9.21 -4.24
CA ASP A 107 20.10 -9.94 -4.47
C ASP A 107 19.92 -11.46 -4.34
N ALA A 108 19.13 -11.93 -3.37
CA ALA A 108 18.72 -13.32 -3.25
C ALA A 108 17.92 -13.80 -4.48
N PHE A 109 17.07 -12.94 -5.03
CA PHE A 109 16.38 -13.25 -6.28
C PHE A 109 17.36 -13.31 -7.46
N LYS A 110 18.26 -12.34 -7.60
CA LYS A 110 19.25 -12.29 -8.70
C LYS A 110 20.16 -13.52 -8.69
N ASN A 111 20.72 -13.87 -7.54
CA ASN A 111 21.65 -14.99 -7.39
C ASN A 111 20.96 -16.37 -7.38
N GLY A 112 19.64 -16.41 -7.20
CA GLY A 112 18.85 -17.64 -7.23
C GLY A 112 18.75 -18.38 -5.89
N SER A 113 19.05 -17.71 -4.76
CA SER A 113 18.74 -18.23 -3.42
C SER A 113 17.23 -18.34 -3.18
N ILE A 114 16.44 -17.43 -3.78
CA ILE A 114 14.98 -17.52 -3.81
C ILE A 114 14.45 -17.61 -5.25
N ASP A 115 13.40 -18.40 -5.45
CA ASP A 115 12.73 -18.60 -6.74
C ASP A 115 11.59 -17.60 -6.95
N LEU A 116 10.87 -17.26 -5.87
CA LEU A 116 9.81 -16.25 -5.84
C LEU A 116 10.22 -15.12 -4.90
N MET A 117 10.27 -13.90 -5.44
CA MET A 117 10.54 -12.67 -4.70
C MET A 117 9.22 -11.97 -4.38
N TRP A 118 9.06 -11.49 -3.16
CA TRP A 118 7.97 -10.59 -2.79
C TRP A 118 8.17 -9.19 -3.40
N ALA A 119 7.08 -8.54 -3.78
CA ALA A 119 7.07 -7.14 -4.18
C ALA A 119 5.68 -6.55 -3.92
N THR A 120 5.56 -5.21 -3.92
CA THR A 120 4.26 -4.55 -3.96
C THR A 120 4.07 -3.91 -5.32
N ILE A 121 2.92 -4.14 -5.94
CA ILE A 121 2.71 -3.78 -7.35
C ILE A 121 2.77 -2.27 -7.60
N ASP A 122 2.44 -1.47 -6.59
CA ASP A 122 2.48 -0.02 -6.62
C ASP A 122 3.91 0.53 -6.66
N ALA A 123 4.87 -0.09 -5.95
CA ALA A 123 6.27 0.33 -5.93
C ALA A 123 7.11 -0.35 -7.03
N PHE A 124 6.68 -1.54 -7.48
CA PHE A 124 7.40 -2.37 -8.45
C PHE A 124 7.87 -1.65 -9.74
N PRO A 125 7.16 -0.65 -10.33
CA PRO A 125 7.68 0.09 -11.48
C PRO A 125 9.09 0.68 -11.30
N THR A 126 9.50 0.99 -10.07
CA THR A 126 10.81 1.55 -9.73
C THR A 126 11.92 0.49 -9.68
N GLU A 127 11.55 -0.80 -9.60
CA GLU A 127 12.49 -1.90 -9.43
C GLU A 127 12.78 -2.65 -10.74
N VAL A 128 11.85 -2.59 -11.70
CA VAL A 128 11.88 -3.38 -12.94
C VAL A 128 13.19 -3.20 -13.72
N GLU A 129 13.75 -2.00 -13.73
CA GLU A 129 14.99 -1.71 -14.47
C GLU A 129 16.15 -2.57 -13.98
N GLY A 130 16.37 -2.61 -12.66
CA GLY A 130 17.43 -3.40 -12.01
C GLY A 130 17.25 -4.92 -12.14
N LEU A 131 16.04 -5.37 -12.43
CA LEU A 131 15.70 -6.78 -12.59
C LEU A 131 15.55 -7.22 -14.05
N SER A 132 15.64 -6.29 -15.01
CA SER A 132 15.25 -6.50 -16.40
C SER A 132 15.94 -7.68 -17.10
N GLN A 133 17.20 -7.96 -16.77
CA GLN A 133 17.96 -9.10 -17.31
C GLN A 133 17.34 -10.47 -16.97
N TYR A 134 16.60 -10.57 -15.86
CA TYR A 134 15.96 -11.81 -15.40
C TYR A 134 14.54 -11.98 -15.93
N GLN A 135 14.04 -11.02 -16.72
CA GLN A 135 12.67 -11.00 -17.25
C GLN A 135 11.65 -11.31 -16.13
N PRO A 136 11.57 -10.48 -15.07
CA PRO A 136 10.72 -10.75 -13.93
C PRO A 136 9.25 -10.71 -14.35
N GLN A 137 8.46 -11.66 -13.86
CA GLN A 137 7.02 -11.66 -14.07
C GLN A 137 6.28 -11.87 -12.75
N VAL A 138 5.29 -11.02 -12.50
CA VAL A 138 4.28 -11.18 -11.46
C VAL A 138 3.48 -12.44 -11.74
N VAL A 139 3.47 -13.38 -10.79
CA VAL A 139 2.86 -14.71 -10.94
C VAL A 139 1.51 -14.84 -10.24
N PHE A 140 1.35 -14.24 -9.06
CA PHE A 140 0.07 -14.13 -8.36
C PHE A 140 0.12 -13.02 -7.29
N GLN A 141 -1.06 -12.56 -6.89
CA GLN A 141 -1.27 -11.67 -5.77
C GLN A 141 -1.47 -12.47 -4.48
N ALA A 142 -0.74 -12.10 -3.42
CA ALA A 142 -0.84 -12.72 -2.10
C ALA A 142 -1.94 -12.06 -1.25
N ASP A 143 -1.98 -10.73 -1.22
CA ASP A 143 -2.95 -9.99 -0.42
C ASP A 143 -3.15 -8.54 -0.89
N TRP A 144 -4.14 -7.88 -0.27
CA TRP A 144 -4.26 -6.43 -0.23
C TRP A 144 -4.08 -5.94 1.21
N SER A 145 -3.32 -4.85 1.40
CA SER A 145 -3.18 -4.20 2.72
C SER A 145 -4.53 -3.65 3.23
N ARG A 146 -4.84 -3.88 4.51
CA ARG A 146 -6.08 -3.50 5.23
C ARG A 146 -5.78 -2.92 6.62
N GLY A 147 -4.87 -1.98 6.69
CA GLY A 147 -4.35 -1.40 7.94
C GLY A 147 -2.88 -1.72 8.20
N GLY A 148 -2.22 -2.44 7.29
CA GLY A 148 -0.78 -2.62 7.30
C GLY A 148 0.00 -1.33 7.18
N ASP A 149 -0.56 -0.35 6.47
CA ASP A 149 0.08 0.92 6.19
C ASP A 149 -0.77 2.06 6.72
N ALA A 150 -0.13 3.01 7.40
CA ALA A 150 -0.77 4.13 8.06
C ALA A 150 0.03 5.41 7.89
N ILE A 151 -0.67 6.55 7.87
CA ILE A 151 -0.06 7.87 8.01
C ILE A 151 -0.41 8.39 9.39
N VAL A 152 0.57 8.47 10.28
CA VAL A 152 0.42 9.08 11.60
C VAL A 152 0.71 10.57 11.53
N ALA A 153 -0.05 11.37 12.27
CA ALA A 153 0.06 12.82 12.24
C ALA A 153 -0.03 13.42 13.65
N ARG A 154 0.68 14.54 13.84
CA ARG A 154 0.65 15.33 15.07
C ARG A 154 -0.73 15.92 15.34
N ARG A 155 -0.93 16.33 16.60
CA ARG A 155 -2.06 17.16 17.03
C ARG A 155 -2.25 18.34 16.09
N GLY A 156 -3.49 18.57 15.67
CA GLY A 156 -3.87 19.70 14.81
C GLY A 156 -3.81 19.41 13.31
N ILE A 157 -3.34 18.23 12.89
CA ILE A 157 -3.46 17.74 11.52
C ILE A 157 -4.63 16.76 11.49
N ASN A 158 -5.77 17.19 10.93
CA ASN A 158 -7.02 16.45 11.00
C ASN A 158 -7.50 15.89 9.68
N LYS A 159 -7.09 16.51 8.59
CA LYS A 159 -7.44 16.15 7.21
C LYS A 159 -6.22 16.32 6.31
N VAL A 160 -6.27 15.76 5.11
CA VAL A 160 -5.15 15.76 4.16
C VAL A 160 -4.67 17.18 3.85
N SER A 161 -5.58 18.15 3.72
CA SER A 161 -5.21 19.56 3.44
C SER A 161 -4.31 20.18 4.50
N ASP A 162 -4.36 19.69 5.74
CA ASP A 162 -3.57 20.22 6.86
C ASP A 162 -2.10 19.79 6.76
N LEU A 163 -1.77 18.84 5.88
CA LEU A 163 -0.40 18.43 5.57
C LEU A 163 0.36 19.48 4.75
N ARG A 164 -0.32 20.50 4.20
CA ARG A 164 0.31 21.53 3.36
C ARG A 164 1.44 22.23 4.11
N GLY A 165 2.64 22.17 3.54
CA GLY A 165 3.87 22.73 4.09
C GLY A 165 4.48 21.95 5.27
N LYS A 166 3.86 20.85 5.70
CA LYS A 166 4.32 20.00 6.82
C LYS A 166 5.47 19.08 6.41
N LYS A 167 6.29 18.70 7.39
CA LYS A 167 7.35 17.70 7.23
C LYS A 167 6.79 16.29 7.37
N ILE A 168 7.01 15.44 6.37
CA ILE A 168 6.50 14.07 6.35
C ILE A 168 7.67 13.10 6.16
N ALA A 169 7.92 12.23 7.14
CA ALA A 169 8.88 11.15 6.99
C ALA A 169 8.29 10.01 6.14
N VAL A 170 9.04 9.54 5.14
CA VAL A 170 8.61 8.45 4.25
C VAL A 170 9.81 7.73 3.67
N ALA A 171 9.70 6.41 3.53
CA ALA A 171 10.67 5.60 2.79
C ALA A 171 10.40 5.69 1.28
N PRO A 172 11.29 6.27 0.46
CA PRO A 172 11.04 6.45 -0.97
C PRO A 172 11.03 5.11 -1.71
N MET A 173 10.25 5.02 -2.80
CA MET A 173 10.14 3.83 -3.67
C MET A 173 9.61 2.58 -2.95
N THR A 174 8.85 2.77 -1.87
CA THR A 174 8.20 1.70 -1.10
C THR A 174 6.67 1.88 -1.14
N PRO A 175 5.87 0.90 -0.69
CA PRO A 175 4.44 1.09 -0.47
C PRO A 175 4.09 2.33 0.36
N SER A 176 4.95 2.72 1.30
CA SER A 176 4.77 3.96 2.08
C SER A 176 4.78 5.22 1.20
N HIS A 177 5.66 5.28 0.21
CA HIS A 177 5.70 6.42 -0.73
C HIS A 177 4.46 6.43 -1.63
N SER A 178 4.07 5.28 -2.16
CA SER A 178 2.86 5.13 -2.96
C SER A 178 1.62 5.59 -2.19
N PHE A 179 1.48 5.17 -0.93
CA PHE A 179 0.35 5.56 -0.08
C PHE A 179 0.28 7.08 0.12
N LEU A 180 1.40 7.73 0.41
CA LEU A 180 1.43 9.19 0.55
C LEU A 180 1.00 9.90 -0.73
N ILE A 181 1.46 9.43 -1.90
CA ILE A 181 1.07 10.00 -3.21
C ILE A 181 -0.44 9.90 -3.40
N TRP A 182 -1.03 8.74 -3.12
CA TRP A 182 -2.48 8.51 -3.22
C TRP A 182 -3.27 9.40 -2.26
N LEU A 183 -2.82 9.51 -1.00
CA LEU A 183 -3.50 10.33 -0.01
C LEU A 183 -3.47 11.81 -0.39
N LEU A 184 -2.32 12.33 -0.82
CA LEU A 184 -2.20 13.72 -1.29
C LEU A 184 -3.10 13.97 -2.50
N GLU A 185 -3.14 13.06 -3.48
CA GLU A 185 -4.01 13.21 -4.65
C GLU A 185 -5.50 13.25 -4.27
N ALA A 186 -5.90 12.48 -3.26
CA ALA A 186 -7.27 12.50 -2.72
C ALA A 186 -7.63 13.83 -2.04
N GLY A 187 -6.63 14.62 -1.61
CA GLY A 187 -6.81 15.96 -1.02
C GLY A 187 -6.52 17.12 -1.97
N ASP A 188 -6.50 16.89 -3.29
CA ASP A 188 -6.11 17.90 -4.30
C ASP A 188 -4.70 18.48 -4.05
N MET A 189 -3.79 17.61 -3.61
CA MET A 189 -2.40 17.91 -3.29
C MET A 189 -1.43 17.02 -4.06
N SER A 190 -0.18 17.43 -4.06
CA SER A 190 0.97 16.70 -4.60
C SER A 190 2.13 16.73 -3.60
N THR A 191 3.19 15.95 -3.88
CA THR A 191 4.42 15.97 -3.08
C THR A 191 5.09 17.36 -3.02
N LYS A 192 4.78 18.26 -3.98
CA LYS A 192 5.26 19.65 -3.98
C LYS A 192 4.61 20.53 -2.92
N ASP A 193 3.46 20.10 -2.39
CA ASP A 193 2.70 20.83 -1.38
C ASP A 193 3.15 20.49 0.05
N VAL A 194 4.08 19.56 0.22
CA VAL A 194 4.60 19.07 1.51
C VAL A 194 6.14 19.06 1.51
N LYS A 195 6.75 18.87 2.67
CA LYS A 195 8.21 18.73 2.81
C LYS A 195 8.53 17.26 3.11
N ILE A 196 8.93 16.53 2.08
CA ILE A 196 9.33 15.13 2.23
C ILE A 196 10.66 15.04 2.98
N VAL A 197 10.69 14.20 4.01
CA VAL A 197 11.90 13.79 4.74
C VAL A 197 12.13 12.33 4.41
N GLU A 198 13.03 12.06 3.48
CA GLU A 198 13.36 10.70 3.07
C GLU A 198 14.13 9.99 4.18
N VAL A 199 13.73 8.77 4.48
CA VAL A 199 14.36 7.89 5.47
C VAL A 199 14.50 6.48 4.88
N PRO A 200 15.44 5.64 5.38
CA PRO A 200 15.69 4.34 4.78
C PRO A 200 14.51 3.36 4.87
N SER A 201 13.74 3.38 5.96
CA SER A 201 12.64 2.44 6.19
C SER A 201 11.42 3.10 6.85
N ALA A 202 10.28 2.38 6.86
CA ALA A 202 9.10 2.80 7.62
C ALA A 202 9.35 2.83 9.15
N ILE A 203 10.27 2.00 9.64
CA ILE A 203 10.71 1.99 11.05
C ILE A 203 11.44 3.31 11.36
N ASP A 204 12.35 3.74 10.48
CA ASP A 204 13.03 5.03 10.61
C ASP A 204 12.04 6.21 10.52
N ALA A 205 10.98 6.08 9.73
CA ALA A 205 9.91 7.07 9.65
C ALA A 205 9.15 7.17 10.99
N ALA A 206 8.85 6.03 11.61
CA ALA A 206 8.24 5.96 12.93
C ALA A 206 9.14 6.58 14.01
N ASP A 207 10.46 6.35 13.96
CA ASP A 207 11.42 6.94 14.90
C ASP A 207 11.60 8.45 14.68
N ALA A 208 11.63 8.92 13.43
CA ALA A 208 11.59 10.34 13.10
C ALA A 208 10.32 11.00 13.67
N PHE A 209 9.18 10.31 13.59
CA PHE A 209 7.95 10.76 14.23
C PHE A 209 8.09 10.75 15.75
N LYS A 210 8.45 9.65 16.41
CA LYS A 210 8.56 9.58 17.88
C LYS A 210 9.54 10.61 18.47
N SER A 211 10.61 10.94 17.73
CA SER A 211 11.63 11.94 18.12
C SER A 211 11.22 13.41 17.91
N ASN A 212 10.01 13.68 17.42
CA ASN A 212 9.50 15.04 17.18
C ASN A 212 10.27 15.83 16.11
N THR A 213 10.84 15.15 15.12
CA THR A 213 11.55 15.78 14.00
C THR A 213 10.65 16.10 12.79
N VAL A 214 9.53 15.38 12.68
CA VAL A 214 8.52 15.53 11.61
C VAL A 214 7.10 15.72 12.15
N ASP A 215 6.24 16.28 11.31
CA ASP A 215 4.83 16.57 11.60
C ASP A 215 3.91 15.36 11.34
N ALA A 216 4.29 14.51 10.39
CA ALA A 216 3.63 13.25 10.05
C ALA A 216 4.68 12.22 9.58
N ALA A 217 4.30 10.95 9.58
CA ALA A 217 5.12 9.87 9.03
C ALA A 217 4.23 8.80 8.41
N VAL A 218 4.71 8.19 7.32
CA VAL A 218 4.12 6.97 6.78
C VAL A 218 4.81 5.79 7.43
N VAL A 219 4.04 4.92 8.08
CA VAL A 219 4.52 3.84 8.94
C VAL A 219 3.74 2.56 8.68
N TRP A 220 4.25 1.43 9.15
CA TRP A 220 3.57 0.14 9.09
C TRP A 220 2.99 -0.26 10.45
N SER A 221 1.92 -1.03 10.47
CA SER A 221 1.43 -1.63 11.70
C SER A 221 2.45 -2.65 12.22
N PRO A 222 2.88 -2.57 13.50
CA PRO A 222 2.20 -1.92 14.62
C PRO A 222 2.81 -0.56 15.03
N ASP A 223 3.77 -0.04 14.27
CA ASP A 223 4.44 1.22 14.58
C ASP A 223 3.49 2.42 14.55
N ASP A 224 2.37 2.32 13.83
CA ASP A 224 1.28 3.29 13.88
C ASP A 224 0.69 3.42 15.30
N ALA A 225 0.35 2.29 15.93
CA ALA A 225 -0.14 2.24 17.30
C ALA A 225 0.95 2.68 18.30
N ASP A 226 2.20 2.23 18.10
CA ASP A 226 3.33 2.66 18.93
C ASP A 226 3.52 4.18 18.89
N CYS A 227 3.49 4.77 17.69
CA CYS A 227 3.57 6.21 17.46
C CYS A 227 2.44 6.95 18.19
N VAL A 228 1.19 6.50 18.05
CA VAL A 228 0.04 7.15 18.68
C VAL A 228 0.11 7.07 20.21
N SER A 229 0.58 5.94 20.75
CA SER A 229 0.70 5.75 22.20
C SER A 229 1.82 6.61 22.81
N LYS A 230 2.96 6.76 22.13
CA LYS A 230 4.14 7.48 22.64
C LYS A 230 4.08 8.98 22.36
N VAL A 231 3.33 9.41 21.35
CA VAL A 231 3.23 10.82 20.96
C VAL A 231 1.87 11.39 21.36
N ALA A 232 1.85 12.11 22.48
CA ALA A 232 0.62 12.66 23.05
C ALA A 232 -0.17 13.54 22.07
N GLY A 233 -1.43 13.16 21.82
CA GLY A 233 -2.36 13.87 20.94
C GLY A 233 -2.10 13.72 19.44
N SER A 234 -1.19 12.82 19.05
CA SER A 234 -1.14 12.33 17.67
C SER A 234 -2.28 11.35 17.38
N LYS A 235 -2.45 11.02 16.11
CA LYS A 235 -3.42 10.03 15.62
C LYS A 235 -2.95 9.38 14.33
N VAL A 236 -3.57 8.26 13.98
CA VAL A 236 -3.62 7.80 12.59
C VAL A 236 -4.53 8.76 11.81
N LEU A 237 -3.96 9.45 10.82
CA LEU A 237 -4.69 10.33 9.91
C LEU A 237 -5.48 9.50 8.89
N GLU A 238 -4.84 8.49 8.30
CA GLU A 238 -5.46 7.54 7.39
C GLU A 238 -4.67 6.22 7.38
N SER A 239 -5.32 5.13 6.99
CA SER A 239 -4.71 3.81 6.78
C SER A 239 -5.32 3.07 5.58
N THR A 240 -4.70 1.98 5.17
CA THR A 240 -5.22 1.09 4.12
C THR A 240 -6.50 0.33 4.53
N LYS A 241 -7.02 0.51 5.75
CA LYS A 241 -8.40 0.09 6.12
C LYS A 241 -9.46 0.79 5.26
N ASN A 242 -9.18 2.04 4.89
CA ASN A 242 -10.03 2.84 4.02
C ASN A 242 -9.53 2.83 2.57
N ALA A 243 -8.21 2.98 2.39
CA ALA A 243 -7.52 2.88 1.10
C ALA A 243 -7.21 1.42 0.74
N THR A 244 -8.25 0.64 0.46
CA THR A 244 -8.16 -0.82 0.34
C THR A 244 -7.52 -1.34 -0.94
N HIS A 245 -7.36 -0.51 -1.97
CA HIS A 245 -6.90 -1.00 -3.29
C HIS A 245 -5.71 -0.20 -3.84
N ILE A 246 -4.76 0.13 -2.96
CA ILE A 246 -3.55 0.90 -3.34
C ILE A 246 -2.23 0.17 -3.09
N ILE A 247 -2.21 -0.88 -2.28
CA ILE A 247 -1.02 -1.69 -1.97
C ILE A 247 -1.43 -3.15 -2.10
N ALA A 248 -0.88 -3.80 -3.12
CA ALA A 248 -1.10 -5.21 -3.42
C ALA A 248 0.24 -5.93 -3.40
N ASP A 249 0.40 -6.86 -2.47
CA ASP A 249 1.54 -7.73 -2.37
C ASP A 249 1.44 -8.86 -3.39
N VAL A 250 2.53 -9.07 -4.12
CA VAL A 250 2.62 -10.03 -5.21
C VAL A 250 3.90 -10.85 -5.09
N PHE A 251 3.88 -12.02 -5.73
CA PHE A 251 5.11 -12.77 -5.98
C PHE A 251 5.56 -12.58 -7.42
N VAL A 252 6.87 -12.47 -7.58
CA VAL A 252 7.58 -12.30 -8.84
C VAL A 252 8.54 -13.46 -9.02
N ALA A 253 8.52 -14.08 -10.19
CA ALA A 253 9.47 -15.14 -10.55
C ALA A 253 10.20 -14.78 -11.86
N LYS A 254 11.37 -15.40 -12.08
CA LYS A 254 12.08 -15.31 -13.35
C LYS A 254 11.29 -16.02 -14.43
N LYS A 255 11.21 -15.46 -15.64
CA LYS A 255 10.53 -16.10 -16.76
C LYS A 255 11.01 -17.54 -17.01
N GLU A 256 12.33 -17.77 -16.97
CA GLU A 256 12.91 -19.11 -17.14
C GLU A 256 12.40 -20.10 -16.08
N PHE A 257 12.30 -19.66 -14.81
CA PHE A 257 11.76 -20.48 -13.72
C PHE A 257 10.29 -20.80 -13.95
N ILE A 258 9.50 -19.81 -14.36
CA ILE A 258 8.09 -19.98 -14.72
C ILE A 258 7.94 -21.02 -15.84
N GLU A 259 8.79 -20.96 -16.86
CA GLU A 259 8.71 -21.84 -18.02
C GLU A 259 9.09 -23.29 -17.70
N THR A 260 10.01 -23.49 -16.77
CA THR A 260 10.54 -24.81 -16.38
C THR A 260 9.76 -25.47 -15.23
N HIS A 261 9.03 -24.70 -14.41
CA HIS A 261 8.32 -25.18 -13.22
C HIS A 261 6.81 -24.89 -13.28
N LYS A 262 6.22 -24.86 -14.48
CA LYS A 262 4.81 -24.46 -14.72
C LYS A 262 3.80 -25.18 -13.83
N ASP A 263 3.90 -26.51 -13.75
CA ASP A 263 2.94 -27.32 -12.99
C ASP A 263 3.13 -27.14 -11.48
N GLN A 264 4.38 -27.13 -11.00
CA GLN A 264 4.68 -26.88 -9.58
C GLN A 264 4.22 -25.48 -9.14
N LEU A 265 4.41 -24.45 -9.96
CA LEU A 265 3.92 -23.09 -9.66
C LEU A 265 2.38 -22.99 -9.66
N LYS A 266 1.72 -23.72 -10.55
CA LYS A 266 0.25 -23.80 -10.57
C LYS A 266 -0.27 -24.46 -9.30
N ASP A 267 0.37 -25.53 -8.86
CA ASP A 267 0.00 -26.25 -7.63
C ASP A 267 0.37 -25.44 -6.37
N LEU A 268 1.48 -24.69 -6.39
CA LEU A 268 1.83 -23.71 -5.37
C LEU A 268 0.74 -22.65 -5.23
N TYR A 269 0.34 -22.03 -6.35
CA TYR A 269 -0.75 -21.06 -6.39
C TYR A 269 -2.05 -21.65 -5.87
N LYS A 270 -2.41 -22.86 -6.31
CA LYS A 270 -3.64 -23.56 -5.87
C LYS A 270 -3.65 -23.78 -4.35
N GLY A 271 -2.58 -24.32 -3.78
CA GLY A 271 -2.47 -24.52 -2.33
C GLY A 271 -2.51 -23.20 -1.56
N TRP A 272 -1.85 -22.16 -2.07
CA TRP A 272 -1.89 -20.82 -1.48
C TRP A 272 -3.31 -20.25 -1.42
N MET A 273 -4.06 -20.33 -2.52
CA MET A 273 -5.43 -19.83 -2.60
C MET A 273 -6.39 -20.62 -1.71
N ILE A 274 -6.14 -21.91 -1.51
CA ILE A 274 -6.88 -22.73 -0.54
C ILE A 274 -6.57 -22.26 0.89
N GLY A 275 -5.29 -22.10 1.24
CA GLY A 275 -4.88 -21.59 2.55
C GLY A 275 -5.48 -20.20 2.83
N ALA A 276 -5.37 -19.26 1.89
CA ALA A 276 -5.96 -17.94 2.01
C ALA A 276 -7.49 -18.00 2.22
N SER A 277 -8.19 -18.82 1.44
CA SER A 277 -9.64 -19.04 1.57
C SER A 277 -10.01 -19.61 2.95
N GLU A 278 -9.31 -20.63 3.44
CA GLU A 278 -9.54 -21.23 4.75
C GLU A 278 -9.30 -20.25 5.90
N LEU A 279 -8.29 -19.38 5.80
CA LEU A 279 -7.99 -18.35 6.80
C LEU A 279 -9.01 -17.21 6.79
N ASN A 280 -9.41 -16.74 5.61
CA ASN A 280 -10.41 -15.67 5.50
C ASN A 280 -11.75 -16.04 6.15
N ASN A 281 -12.10 -17.34 6.19
CA ASN A 281 -13.40 -17.82 6.65
C ASN A 281 -13.38 -18.47 8.04
N SER A 282 -12.24 -18.47 8.75
CA SER A 282 -12.14 -19.12 10.05
C SER A 282 -11.14 -18.44 10.98
N GLU A 283 -11.64 -17.90 12.10
CA GLU A 283 -10.78 -17.34 13.14
C GLU A 283 -9.86 -18.40 13.77
N SER A 284 -10.34 -19.63 13.96
CA SER A 284 -9.51 -20.70 14.51
C SER A 284 -8.36 -21.06 13.58
N ASN A 285 -8.59 -21.04 12.25
CA ASN A 285 -7.53 -21.23 11.28
C ASN A 285 -6.55 -20.05 11.30
N LYS A 286 -7.04 -18.80 11.42
CA LYS A 286 -6.18 -17.62 11.63
C LYS A 286 -5.32 -17.74 12.87
N ARG A 287 -5.86 -18.24 13.99
CA ARG A 287 -5.07 -18.51 15.22
C ARG A 287 -3.99 -19.55 14.97
N LYS A 288 -4.31 -20.63 14.25
CA LYS A 288 -3.29 -21.62 13.85
C LYS A 288 -2.19 -20.98 12.98
N ALA A 289 -2.56 -20.18 11.99
CA ALA A 289 -1.60 -19.46 11.17
C ALA A 289 -0.77 -18.46 11.98
N ALA A 290 -1.38 -17.74 12.92
CA ALA A 290 -0.68 -16.81 13.80
C ALA A 290 0.41 -17.51 14.62
N LYS A 291 0.20 -18.74 15.09
CA LYS A 291 1.23 -19.56 15.74
C LYS A 291 2.38 -19.92 14.80
N ILE A 292 2.05 -20.33 13.58
CA ILE A 292 3.06 -20.61 12.55
C ILE A 292 3.91 -19.37 12.26
N LEU A 293 3.28 -18.19 12.14
CA LEU A 293 3.96 -16.93 11.94
C LEU A 293 4.79 -16.53 13.17
N ALA A 294 4.25 -16.69 14.38
CA ALA A 294 4.96 -16.37 15.61
C ALA A 294 6.28 -17.14 15.73
N GLU A 295 6.25 -18.45 15.46
CA GLU A 295 7.43 -19.30 15.44
C GLU A 295 8.40 -18.90 14.32
N GLY A 296 7.90 -18.71 13.09
CA GLY A 296 8.74 -18.41 11.92
C GLY A 296 9.37 -17.02 11.92
N LEU A 297 8.66 -16.03 12.48
CA LEU A 297 9.07 -14.62 12.51
C LEU A 297 9.71 -14.23 13.84
N SER A 298 9.70 -15.11 14.84
CA SER A 298 10.11 -14.80 16.23
C SER A 298 9.36 -13.59 16.81
N GLN A 299 8.04 -13.56 16.60
CA GLN A 299 7.15 -12.48 17.05
C GLN A 299 6.04 -13.03 17.98
N PRO A 300 5.39 -12.18 18.80
CA PRO A 300 4.26 -12.60 19.60
C PRO A 300 3.07 -13.12 18.75
N GLU A 301 2.36 -14.16 19.22
CA GLU A 301 1.20 -14.73 18.50
C GLU A 301 0.11 -13.69 18.24
N ASP A 302 -0.23 -12.87 19.23
CA ASP A 302 -1.24 -11.82 19.08
C ASP A 302 -0.84 -10.78 18.04
N PHE A 303 0.45 -10.43 17.97
CA PHE A 303 0.97 -9.56 16.92
C PHE A 303 0.78 -10.18 15.53
N CYS A 304 1.12 -11.46 15.36
CA CYS A 304 0.92 -12.15 14.09
C CYS A 304 -0.55 -12.31 13.73
N PHE A 305 -1.43 -12.52 14.71
CA PHE A 305 -2.87 -12.59 14.49
C PHE A 305 -3.43 -11.24 14.02
N ASP A 306 -3.00 -10.14 14.64
CA ASP A 306 -3.40 -8.79 14.23
C ASP A 306 -2.83 -8.45 12.84
N ALA A 307 -1.60 -8.87 12.52
CA ALA A 307 -1.03 -8.73 11.19
C ALA A 307 -1.87 -9.44 10.12
N ILE A 308 -2.36 -10.66 10.39
CA ILE A 308 -3.28 -11.39 9.48
C ILE A 308 -4.62 -10.65 9.34
N ASN A 309 -5.08 -9.93 10.36
CA ASN A 309 -6.32 -9.14 10.29
C ASN A 309 -6.14 -7.75 9.66
N ASN A 310 -4.91 -7.30 9.49
CA ASN A 310 -4.55 -6.08 8.76
C ASN A 310 -4.35 -6.33 7.26
N VAL A 311 -4.76 -7.49 6.76
CA VAL A 311 -4.74 -7.84 5.33
C VAL A 311 -6.04 -8.46 4.87
N ARG A 312 -6.29 -8.34 3.58
CA ARG A 312 -7.19 -9.22 2.84
C ARG A 312 -6.33 -10.23 2.10
N LEU A 313 -6.23 -11.44 2.64
CA LEU A 313 -5.56 -12.55 1.92
C LEU A 313 -6.30 -12.81 0.61
N ALA A 314 -5.63 -12.66 -0.51
CA ALA A 314 -6.26 -12.71 -1.83
C ALA A 314 -6.75 -14.13 -2.12
N THR A 315 -8.00 -14.26 -2.56
CA THR A 315 -8.56 -15.52 -3.05
C THR A 315 -8.27 -15.73 -4.54
N HIS A 316 -8.71 -16.87 -5.06
CA HIS A 316 -8.66 -17.15 -6.49
C HIS A 316 -9.45 -16.11 -7.31
N GLY A 317 -10.64 -15.73 -6.85
CA GLY A 317 -11.46 -14.70 -7.48
C GLY A 317 -10.80 -13.32 -7.40
N ASP A 318 -10.17 -12.97 -6.28
CA ASP A 318 -9.39 -11.73 -6.18
C ASP A 318 -8.27 -11.70 -7.24
N ASN A 319 -7.54 -12.82 -7.41
CA ASN A 319 -6.53 -12.95 -8.45
C ASN A 319 -7.10 -12.88 -9.87
N GLN A 320 -8.26 -13.51 -10.14
CA GLN A 320 -8.94 -13.36 -11.44
C GLN A 320 -9.25 -11.89 -11.75
N SER A 321 -9.70 -11.15 -10.75
CA SER A 321 -9.96 -9.71 -10.86
C SER A 321 -8.67 -8.90 -11.04
N PHE A 322 -7.63 -9.19 -10.23
CA PHE A 322 -6.33 -8.52 -10.28
C PHE A 322 -5.63 -8.63 -11.65
N PHE A 323 -5.69 -9.80 -12.29
CA PHE A 323 -5.12 -10.03 -13.61
C PHE A 323 -6.08 -9.68 -14.77
N GLY A 324 -7.25 -9.11 -14.50
CA GLY A 324 -8.23 -8.72 -15.52
C GLY A 324 -8.82 -9.91 -16.29
N LEU A 325 -8.98 -11.05 -15.62
CA LEU A 325 -9.69 -12.23 -16.14
C LEU A 325 -11.19 -12.18 -15.82
N ASN A 326 -11.59 -11.38 -14.84
CA ASN A 326 -12.99 -11.11 -14.52
C ASN A 326 -13.47 -9.84 -15.25
N SER A 327 -14.21 -10.00 -16.35
CA SER A 327 -14.72 -8.87 -17.15
C SER A 327 -15.76 -8.01 -16.43
N ASN A 328 -16.36 -8.50 -15.34
CA ASN A 328 -17.35 -7.78 -14.55
C ASN A 328 -16.71 -7.02 -13.38
N TYR A 329 -15.39 -7.15 -13.19
CA TYR A 329 -14.69 -6.47 -12.12
C TYR A 329 -14.48 -4.99 -12.46
N ASN A 330 -15.11 -4.12 -11.66
CA ASN A 330 -14.99 -2.66 -11.81
C ASN A 330 -14.06 -2.02 -10.76
N GLY A 331 -13.28 -2.82 -10.01
CA GLY A 331 -12.32 -2.31 -9.02
C GLY A 331 -10.98 -1.90 -9.63
N VAL A 332 -9.91 -1.97 -8.83
CA VAL A 332 -8.53 -1.65 -9.26
C VAL A 332 -7.82 -2.95 -9.62
N THR A 333 -7.37 -3.08 -10.87
CA THR A 333 -6.56 -4.22 -11.30
C THR A 333 -5.07 -4.00 -11.00
N GLY A 334 -4.26 -5.06 -11.06
CA GLY A 334 -2.80 -4.94 -10.97
C GLY A 334 -2.23 -4.05 -12.09
N GLU A 335 -2.82 -4.11 -13.28
CA GLU A 335 -2.45 -3.26 -14.41
C GLU A 335 -2.72 -1.78 -14.14
N ASP A 336 -3.90 -1.45 -13.59
CA ASP A 336 -4.27 -0.07 -13.27
C ASP A 336 -3.30 0.53 -12.25
N LEU A 337 -3.02 -0.22 -11.17
CA LEU A 337 -2.14 0.22 -10.09
C LEU A 337 -0.71 0.40 -10.58
N TYR A 338 -0.16 -0.59 -11.29
CA TYR A 338 1.17 -0.55 -11.87
C TYR A 338 1.33 0.63 -12.84
N ASN A 339 0.40 0.79 -13.78
CA ASN A 339 0.49 1.85 -14.80
C ASN A 339 0.36 3.24 -14.19
N LYS A 340 -0.58 3.42 -13.23
CA LYS A 340 -0.73 4.70 -12.54
C LYS A 340 0.56 5.04 -11.79
N MET A 341 1.10 4.11 -11.01
CA MET A 341 2.27 4.39 -10.19
C MET A 341 3.54 4.57 -11.02
N LYS A 342 3.69 3.84 -12.14
CA LYS A 342 4.73 4.11 -13.13
C LYS A 342 4.75 5.57 -13.55
N VAL A 343 3.59 6.14 -13.92
CA VAL A 343 3.50 7.56 -14.31
C VAL A 343 3.82 8.48 -13.13
N LYS A 344 3.34 8.17 -11.92
CA LYS A 344 3.60 8.98 -10.72
C LYS A 344 5.08 9.02 -10.36
N TYR A 345 5.74 7.87 -10.28
CA TYR A 345 7.16 7.78 -9.98
C TYR A 345 8.02 8.47 -11.04
N ASN A 346 7.72 8.29 -12.33
CA ASN A 346 8.39 9.01 -13.41
C ASN A 346 8.28 10.53 -13.26
N ASN A 347 7.09 11.04 -12.92
CA ASN A 347 6.87 12.48 -12.71
C ASN A 347 7.58 13.03 -11.48
N LEU A 348 7.96 12.16 -10.54
CA LEU A 348 8.76 12.51 -9.36
C LEU A 348 10.27 12.42 -9.62
N GLY A 349 10.68 12.00 -10.82
CA GLY A 349 12.09 11.89 -11.21
C GLY A 349 12.73 10.53 -10.92
N TYR A 350 11.97 9.54 -10.46
CA TYR A 350 12.45 8.17 -10.33
C TYR A 350 12.45 7.50 -11.71
N SER A 351 13.54 6.81 -12.06
CA SER A 351 13.61 6.10 -13.33
C SER A 351 12.61 4.95 -13.34
N THR A 352 11.59 5.07 -14.18
CA THR A 352 10.74 3.95 -14.59
C THR A 352 10.90 3.68 -16.08
N ALA A 353 11.99 4.15 -16.70
CA ALA A 353 12.22 4.01 -18.13
C ALA A 353 12.38 2.53 -18.55
N GLY A 354 12.99 1.72 -17.68
CA GLY A 354 13.07 0.27 -17.83
C GLY A 354 11.74 -0.48 -17.60
N ALA A 355 10.72 0.19 -17.05
CA ALA A 355 9.45 -0.42 -16.67
C ALA A 355 8.67 -0.87 -17.93
N LYS A 356 8.63 -2.18 -18.15
CA LYS A 356 7.93 -2.82 -19.28
C LYS A 356 6.40 -2.67 -19.15
N SER A 357 5.65 -3.02 -20.20
CA SER A 357 4.19 -3.06 -20.12
C SER A 357 3.72 -4.21 -19.22
N TRP A 358 2.53 -4.06 -18.62
CA TRP A 358 1.96 -5.08 -17.74
C TRP A 358 1.90 -6.47 -18.39
N ARG A 359 1.57 -6.54 -19.68
CA ARG A 359 1.55 -7.78 -20.46
C ARG A 359 2.90 -8.52 -20.48
N LEU A 360 4.02 -7.81 -20.38
CA LEU A 360 5.36 -8.42 -20.35
C LEU A 360 5.81 -8.76 -18.93
N LEU A 361 5.30 -8.04 -17.93
CA LEU A 361 5.67 -8.17 -16.51
C LEU A 361 4.73 -9.04 -15.69
N SER A 362 3.71 -9.62 -16.31
CA SER A 362 2.78 -10.51 -15.62
C SER A 362 2.54 -11.74 -16.47
N THR A 363 2.25 -12.84 -15.79
CA THR A 363 1.69 -14.03 -16.41
C THR A 363 0.34 -14.33 -15.77
N LYS A 364 -0.65 -14.64 -16.60
CA LYS A 364 -1.99 -15.02 -16.14
C LYS A 364 -2.15 -16.55 -16.07
N ASP A 365 -1.10 -17.30 -16.45
CA ASP A 365 -1.17 -18.74 -16.67
C ASP A 365 -1.58 -19.50 -15.40
N LEU A 366 -0.99 -19.15 -14.26
CA LEU A 366 -1.31 -19.84 -13.00
C LEU A 366 -2.78 -19.66 -12.61
N VAL A 367 -3.28 -18.42 -12.72
CA VAL A 367 -4.65 -18.07 -12.39
C VAL A 367 -5.64 -18.69 -13.37
N SER A 368 -5.42 -18.52 -14.68
CA SER A 368 -6.33 -19.00 -15.73
C SER A 368 -6.38 -20.52 -15.87
N LYS A 369 -5.31 -21.23 -15.52
CA LYS A 369 -5.24 -22.70 -15.58
C LYS A 369 -5.65 -23.39 -14.28
N THR A 370 -5.94 -22.62 -13.24
CA THR A 370 -6.42 -23.14 -11.96
C THR A 370 -7.91 -22.94 -11.87
N SER A 371 -8.62 -23.97 -11.38
CA SER A 371 -10.03 -23.87 -11.05
C SER A 371 -10.22 -24.22 -9.58
N LEU A 372 -10.83 -23.30 -8.84
CA LEU A 372 -11.22 -23.47 -7.44
C LEU A 372 -12.69 -23.05 -7.33
N SER A 373 -13.50 -23.93 -6.76
CA SER A 373 -14.96 -23.78 -6.69
C SER A 373 -15.44 -23.52 -5.27
N GLY A 374 -16.55 -22.80 -5.13
CA GLY A 374 -17.17 -22.49 -3.85
C GLY A 374 -16.98 -21.03 -3.48
N SER A 375 -17.97 -20.46 -2.79
CA SER A 375 -18.06 -19.01 -2.52
C SER A 375 -16.90 -18.46 -1.69
N SER A 376 -16.18 -19.30 -0.96
CA SER A 376 -14.99 -18.92 -0.21
C SER A 376 -13.80 -18.53 -1.10
N HIS A 377 -13.82 -18.94 -2.38
CA HIS A 377 -12.82 -18.59 -3.39
C HIS A 377 -13.21 -17.40 -4.26
N ASP A 378 -14.43 -16.86 -4.12
CA ASP A 378 -14.87 -15.68 -4.87
C ASP A 378 -14.06 -14.44 -4.49
N SER A 379 -14.15 -13.40 -5.33
CA SER A 379 -13.56 -12.08 -5.00
C SER A 379 -14.18 -11.52 -3.72
N GLU A 380 -13.44 -10.68 -3.01
CA GLU A 380 -13.97 -9.87 -1.91
C GLU A 380 -15.21 -9.09 -2.37
N LYS A 381 -16.27 -9.15 -1.57
CA LYS A 381 -17.50 -8.37 -1.84
C LYS A 381 -17.24 -6.89 -1.59
N GLN A 382 -17.94 -6.04 -2.31
CA GLN A 382 -17.95 -4.60 -2.02
C GLN A 382 -18.48 -4.35 -0.60
N LYS A 383 -17.95 -3.33 0.07
CA LYS A 383 -18.44 -2.88 1.37
C LYS A 383 -19.91 -2.47 1.28
N GLU A 384 -20.71 -2.96 2.21
CA GLU A 384 -22.08 -2.50 2.41
C GLU A 384 -22.09 -1.20 3.20
N PHE A 385 -22.79 -0.18 2.68
CA PHE A 385 -22.95 1.11 3.34
C PHE A 385 -24.36 1.27 3.88
N THR A 386 -24.49 1.73 5.12
CA THR A 386 -25.79 2.11 5.70
C THR A 386 -26.36 3.34 5.00
N VAL A 387 -27.67 3.52 5.08
CA VAL A 387 -28.34 4.73 4.56
C VAL A 387 -27.74 5.97 5.23
N VAL A 388 -27.53 7.03 4.45
CA VAL A 388 -26.97 8.30 4.94
C VAL A 388 -27.99 9.00 5.84
N ASP A 389 -27.57 9.31 7.07
CA ASP A 389 -28.33 10.12 8.02
C ASP A 389 -27.76 11.56 8.15
N ASP A 390 -28.42 12.40 8.95
CA ASP A 390 -28.00 13.79 9.17
C ASP A 390 -26.64 13.93 9.86
N ASN A 391 -26.22 12.92 10.64
CA ASN A 391 -24.93 12.93 11.32
C ASN A 391 -23.80 12.68 10.32
N LEU A 392 -23.95 11.68 9.46
CA LEU A 392 -23.04 11.39 8.35
C LEU A 392 -22.96 12.58 7.37
N ALA A 393 -24.10 13.22 7.09
CA ALA A 393 -24.12 14.41 6.23
C ALA A 393 -23.26 15.57 6.77
N LYS A 394 -23.11 15.68 8.10
CA LYS A 394 -22.33 16.74 8.78
C LYS A 394 -20.93 16.30 9.19
N LYS A 395 -20.59 15.00 9.08
CA LYS A 395 -19.28 14.45 9.47
C LYS A 395 -18.15 15.17 8.72
N GLU A 396 -17.05 15.46 9.40
CA GLU A 396 -15.89 16.05 8.73
C GLU A 396 -15.30 15.09 7.70
N SER A 397 -14.88 15.63 6.56
CA SER A 397 -14.19 14.86 5.53
C SER A 397 -12.70 14.74 5.85
N LEU A 398 -12.15 13.58 5.52
CA LEU A 398 -10.71 13.31 5.64
C LEU A 398 -9.94 14.03 4.53
N SER A 399 -10.49 14.07 3.32
CA SER A 399 -9.89 14.72 2.16
C SER A 399 -10.96 15.33 1.28
N SER A 400 -10.58 16.35 0.52
CA SER A 400 -11.48 17.05 -0.40
C SER A 400 -10.72 17.30 -1.70
N LYS A 401 -11.28 16.83 -2.81
CA LYS A 401 -10.79 17.02 -4.16
C LYS A 401 -11.81 17.81 -4.98
N LYS A 402 -11.35 18.89 -5.59
CA LYS A 402 -12.21 19.78 -6.39
C LYS A 402 -12.12 19.39 -7.85
N VAL A 403 -13.26 19.22 -8.51
CA VAL A 403 -13.30 18.92 -9.95
C VAL A 403 -14.30 19.87 -10.64
N SER A 404 -13.81 20.62 -11.61
CA SER A 404 -14.66 21.54 -12.39
C SER A 404 -15.49 20.77 -13.41
N ILE A 405 -16.67 20.32 -12.99
CA ILE A 405 -17.66 19.70 -13.87
C ILE A 405 -18.54 20.76 -14.51
N SER A 406 -18.45 20.87 -15.84
CA SER A 406 -19.27 21.82 -16.60
C SER A 406 -20.64 21.24 -16.95
N PHE A 407 -21.67 22.05 -16.75
CA PHE A 407 -23.05 21.77 -17.15
C PHE A 407 -23.57 22.92 -18.02
N ARG A 408 -24.50 22.62 -18.94
CA ARG A 408 -25.24 23.67 -19.65
C ARG A 408 -26.09 24.48 -18.67
N THR A 409 -26.39 25.73 -19.03
CA THR A 409 -27.15 26.66 -18.19
C THR A 409 -28.51 26.08 -17.84
N GLY A 410 -28.86 26.05 -16.55
CA GLY A 410 -30.12 25.47 -16.07
C GLY A 410 -30.23 23.94 -16.16
N GLU A 411 -29.24 23.28 -16.75
CA GLU A 411 -29.24 21.82 -16.93
C GLU A 411 -28.38 21.11 -15.87
N PHE A 412 -28.68 19.83 -15.68
CA PHE A 412 -27.96 18.91 -14.78
C PHE A 412 -27.51 17.62 -15.48
N ARG A 413 -27.72 17.48 -16.79
CA ARG A 413 -27.24 16.33 -17.55
C ARG A 413 -25.73 16.42 -17.76
N LEU A 414 -25.02 15.33 -17.49
CA LEU A 414 -23.59 15.20 -17.79
C LEU A 414 -23.36 15.05 -19.30
N GLY A 415 -22.51 15.92 -19.85
CA GLY A 415 -21.95 15.73 -21.19
C GLY A 415 -20.73 14.79 -21.17
N GLU A 416 -20.27 14.36 -22.36
CA GLU A 416 -19.15 13.41 -22.46
C GLU A 416 -17.85 13.91 -21.84
N ASN A 417 -17.51 15.19 -22.02
CA ASN A 417 -16.33 15.78 -21.37
C ASN A 417 -16.43 15.75 -19.83
N ALA A 418 -17.63 15.94 -19.27
CA ALA A 418 -17.83 15.87 -17.82
C ALA A 418 -17.60 14.43 -17.30
N LYS A 419 -18.12 13.43 -18.00
CA LYS A 419 -17.90 12.01 -17.70
C LYS A 419 -16.40 11.67 -17.72
N GLN A 420 -15.69 12.07 -18.78
CA GLN A 420 -14.24 11.85 -18.89
C GLN A 420 -13.46 12.50 -17.74
N LEU A 421 -13.83 13.71 -17.30
CA LEU A 421 -13.19 14.36 -16.16
C LEU A 421 -13.43 13.59 -14.85
N ILE A 422 -14.65 13.07 -14.65
CA ILE A 422 -14.96 12.21 -13.49
C ILE A 422 -14.10 10.96 -13.52
N ASP A 423 -14.05 10.29 -14.68
CA ASP A 423 -13.29 9.04 -14.87
C ASP A 423 -11.79 9.21 -14.70
N LEU A 424 -11.22 10.33 -15.17
CA LEU A 424 -9.80 10.59 -15.07
C LEU A 424 -9.38 11.11 -13.69
N GLN A 425 -10.19 11.95 -13.07
CA GLN A 425 -9.77 12.69 -11.87
C GLN A 425 -10.30 12.12 -10.56
N PHE A 426 -11.43 11.43 -10.58
CA PHE A 426 -12.12 11.00 -9.36
C PHE A 426 -12.28 9.49 -9.24
N THR A 427 -12.72 8.82 -10.31
CA THR A 427 -12.99 7.37 -10.29
C THR A 427 -11.83 6.52 -9.74
N PRO A 428 -10.55 6.76 -10.08
CA PRO A 428 -9.44 5.98 -9.52
C PRO A 428 -9.31 6.11 -8.00
N ILE A 429 -9.55 7.31 -7.46
CA ILE A 429 -9.53 7.57 -6.01
C ILE A 429 -10.73 6.89 -5.35
N ALA A 430 -11.92 7.00 -5.95
CA ALA A 430 -13.12 6.33 -5.45
C ALA A 430 -12.95 4.80 -5.41
N LYS A 431 -12.27 4.20 -6.40
CA LYS A 431 -11.97 2.76 -6.40
C LYS A 431 -10.89 2.39 -5.38
N ALA A 432 -9.83 3.19 -5.27
CA ALA A 432 -8.75 3.01 -4.30
C ALA A 432 -9.24 3.05 -2.83
N PHE A 433 -10.09 4.02 -2.50
CA PHE A 433 -10.65 4.24 -1.16
C PHE A 433 -12.01 3.55 -0.99
N ALA A 434 -12.13 2.28 -1.40
CA ALA A 434 -13.43 1.59 -1.53
C ALA A 434 -14.24 1.53 -0.23
N ASN A 435 -13.60 1.66 0.93
CA ASN A 435 -14.24 1.58 2.24
C ASN A 435 -14.72 2.92 2.80
N THR A 436 -14.44 4.04 2.12
CA THR A 436 -14.93 5.37 2.50
C THR A 436 -16.22 5.73 1.78
N ARG A 437 -17.01 6.62 2.40
CA ARG A 437 -18.09 7.33 1.71
C ARG A 437 -17.53 8.44 0.83
N ILE A 438 -18.32 8.80 -0.16
CA ILE A 438 -18.03 9.88 -1.10
C ILE A 438 -19.08 10.96 -0.93
N ARG A 439 -18.68 12.12 -0.41
CA ARG A 439 -19.53 13.31 -0.43
C ARG A 439 -19.37 14.02 -1.76
N ILE A 440 -20.47 14.26 -2.46
CA ILE A 440 -20.52 15.03 -3.70
C ILE A 440 -21.25 16.33 -3.41
N GLU A 441 -20.53 17.45 -3.49
CA GLU A 441 -21.08 18.77 -3.27
C GLU A 441 -21.17 19.56 -4.58
N GLY A 442 -22.38 19.88 -4.99
CA GLY A 442 -22.61 20.80 -6.10
C GLY A 442 -22.47 22.25 -5.64
N ASN A 443 -21.73 23.05 -6.40
CA ASN A 443 -21.56 24.48 -6.16
C ASN A 443 -21.90 25.29 -7.41
N THR A 444 -22.41 26.51 -7.22
CA THR A 444 -22.69 27.48 -8.30
C THR A 444 -21.96 28.80 -8.04
N ASP A 445 -21.93 29.65 -9.05
CA ASP A 445 -21.68 31.08 -8.82
C ASP A 445 -22.93 31.77 -8.22
N ASN A 446 -22.83 33.09 -8.04
CA ASN A 446 -23.89 33.92 -7.47
C ASN A 446 -24.90 34.47 -8.50
N VAL A 447 -24.91 34.00 -9.75
CA VAL A 447 -25.86 34.45 -10.76
C VAL A 447 -27.19 33.68 -10.61
N GLY A 448 -28.30 34.40 -10.58
CA GLY A 448 -29.64 33.83 -10.44
C GLY A 448 -30.16 33.76 -9.00
N ASN A 449 -31.29 33.09 -8.81
CA ASN A 449 -31.91 32.96 -7.49
C ASN A 449 -31.17 31.91 -6.62
N ARG A 450 -30.87 32.26 -5.37
CA ARG A 450 -30.14 31.39 -4.43
C ARG A 450 -30.80 30.02 -4.23
N ASN A 451 -32.11 29.97 -3.97
CA ASN A 451 -32.81 28.71 -3.72
C ASN A 451 -32.85 27.83 -4.98
N SER A 452 -33.02 28.44 -6.16
CA SER A 452 -32.90 27.74 -7.44
C SER A 452 -31.48 27.17 -7.65
N ASN A 453 -30.44 27.93 -7.28
CA ASN A 453 -29.05 27.49 -7.37
C ASN A 453 -28.73 26.33 -6.43
N ILE A 454 -29.25 26.37 -5.19
CA ILE A 454 -29.14 25.25 -4.23
C ILE A 454 -29.80 24.00 -4.81
N ALA A 455 -31.05 24.10 -5.30
CA ALA A 455 -31.75 22.97 -5.89
C ALA A 455 -31.05 22.41 -7.14
N LEU A 456 -30.58 23.30 -8.04
CA LEU A 456 -29.87 22.91 -9.26
C LEU A 456 -28.53 22.24 -8.95
N SER A 457 -27.77 22.78 -8.01
CA SER A 457 -26.48 22.20 -7.60
C SER A 457 -26.65 20.81 -6.98
N LYS A 458 -27.71 20.59 -6.17
CA LYS A 458 -28.04 19.25 -5.66
C LYS A 458 -28.36 18.26 -6.77
N LYS A 459 -29.15 18.67 -7.77
CA LYS A 459 -29.45 17.82 -8.95
C LYS A 459 -28.18 17.46 -9.74
N ARG A 460 -27.26 18.42 -9.90
CA ARG A 460 -25.96 18.17 -10.55
C ARG A 460 -25.10 17.17 -9.78
N ALA A 461 -25.02 17.33 -8.46
CA ALA A 461 -24.33 16.37 -7.60
C ALA A 461 -24.97 14.97 -7.69
N GLN A 462 -26.31 14.89 -7.73
CA GLN A 462 -27.03 13.64 -7.94
C GLN A 462 -26.67 13.00 -9.29
N SER A 463 -26.63 13.76 -10.38
CA SER A 463 -26.27 13.21 -11.69
C SER A 463 -24.85 12.64 -11.75
N VAL A 464 -23.91 13.20 -10.97
CA VAL A 464 -22.58 12.62 -10.80
C VAL A 464 -22.63 11.31 -10.01
N ALA A 465 -23.40 11.26 -8.91
CA ALA A 465 -23.61 10.03 -8.15
C ALA A 465 -24.24 8.93 -9.02
N ASP A 466 -25.33 9.26 -9.74
CA ASP A 466 -26.04 8.34 -10.63
C ASP A 466 -25.12 7.78 -11.71
N TYR A 467 -24.24 8.61 -12.27
CA TYR A 467 -23.23 8.18 -13.23
C TYR A 467 -22.25 7.17 -12.61
N LEU A 468 -21.72 7.44 -11.41
CA LEU A 468 -20.82 6.52 -10.71
C LEU A 468 -21.50 5.22 -10.28
N ILE A 469 -22.78 5.27 -9.92
CA ILE A 469 -23.59 4.09 -9.59
C ILE A 469 -23.78 3.23 -10.83
N ASN A 470 -24.26 3.82 -11.93
CA ASN A 470 -24.68 3.05 -13.10
C ASN A 470 -23.51 2.58 -13.96
N GLU A 471 -22.47 3.41 -14.14
CA GLU A 471 -21.37 3.10 -15.06
C GLU A 471 -20.19 2.42 -14.35
N HIS A 472 -20.02 2.66 -13.04
CA HIS A 472 -18.92 2.08 -12.25
C HIS A 472 -19.39 1.08 -11.19
N ASN A 473 -20.69 0.75 -11.14
CA ASN A 473 -21.29 -0.18 -10.20
C ASN A 473 -20.92 0.14 -8.73
N MET A 474 -20.93 1.42 -8.37
CA MET A 474 -20.64 1.86 -7.00
C MET A 474 -21.90 1.75 -6.12
N PRO A 475 -21.79 1.33 -4.85
CA PRO A 475 -22.95 1.18 -3.96
C PRO A 475 -23.72 2.49 -3.79
N VAL A 476 -25.04 2.45 -3.93
CA VAL A 476 -25.93 3.64 -3.84
C VAL A 476 -25.74 4.39 -2.52
N ASN A 477 -25.71 3.67 -1.40
CA ASN A 477 -25.57 4.25 -0.07
C ASN A 477 -24.17 4.82 0.21
N ARG A 478 -23.20 4.65 -0.69
CA ARG A 478 -21.86 5.22 -0.53
C ARG A 478 -21.82 6.75 -0.66
N PHE A 479 -22.84 7.34 -1.30
CA PHE A 479 -22.83 8.75 -1.68
C PHE A 479 -23.58 9.64 -0.71
N ILE A 480 -22.95 10.74 -0.27
CA ILE A 480 -23.56 11.84 0.47
C ILE A 480 -23.74 13.01 -0.51
N ILE A 481 -24.97 13.40 -0.83
CA ILE A 481 -25.24 14.32 -1.95
C ILE A 481 -25.75 15.66 -1.42
N LEU A 482 -24.95 16.71 -1.61
CA LEU A 482 -25.25 18.06 -1.13
C LEU A 482 -25.30 19.07 -2.28
N GLY A 483 -26.18 20.06 -2.16
CA GLY A 483 -26.23 21.22 -3.05
C GLY A 483 -26.04 22.49 -2.25
N ASN A 484 -24.91 23.16 -2.43
CA ASN A 484 -24.57 24.37 -1.68
C ASN A 484 -25.00 25.65 -2.40
N GLY A 485 -25.36 25.58 -3.69
CA GLY A 485 -25.54 26.77 -4.51
C GLY A 485 -24.30 27.69 -4.42
N PRO A 486 -24.47 29.00 -4.19
CA PRO A 486 -23.36 29.95 -4.09
C PRO A 486 -22.65 29.96 -2.72
N ASP A 487 -23.09 29.17 -1.73
CA ASP A 487 -22.74 29.39 -0.32
C ASP A 487 -21.38 28.81 0.10
N LYS A 488 -20.73 28.01 -0.77
CA LYS A 488 -19.34 27.53 -0.57
C LYS A 488 -18.41 28.01 -1.69
N PRO A 489 -18.10 29.32 -1.77
CA PRO A 489 -17.17 29.83 -2.77
C PRO A 489 -15.74 29.35 -2.48
N ILE A 490 -14.91 29.28 -3.51
CA ILE A 490 -13.47 29.06 -3.37
C ILE A 490 -12.83 30.29 -2.71
N VAL A 491 -11.85 30.03 -1.84
CA VAL A 491 -11.01 31.07 -1.22
C VAL A 491 -10.39 31.98 -2.27
N GLY A 492 -10.54 33.30 -2.09
CA GLY A 492 -10.14 34.33 -3.04
C GLY A 492 -11.19 34.63 -4.13
N CYS A 493 -12.29 33.88 -4.18
CA CYS A 493 -13.41 34.08 -5.10
C CYS A 493 -14.76 34.22 -4.39
N GLU A 494 -14.74 34.64 -3.12
CA GLU A 494 -15.91 34.75 -2.24
C GLU A 494 -16.98 35.67 -2.81
N ARG A 495 -16.55 36.75 -3.46
CA ARG A 495 -17.46 37.76 -4.04
C ARG A 495 -17.90 37.44 -5.46
N ASN A 496 -17.44 36.34 -6.06
CA ASN A 496 -17.68 36.02 -7.48
C ASN A 496 -17.35 37.23 -8.40
N GLN A 497 -16.26 37.91 -8.08
CA GLN A 497 -15.95 39.27 -8.51
C GLN A 497 -15.70 39.44 -10.01
N ASN A 498 -15.40 38.35 -10.73
CA ASN A 498 -15.14 38.37 -12.16
C ASN A 498 -15.53 37.02 -12.79
N ALA A 499 -15.46 36.93 -14.11
CA ALA A 499 -15.84 35.74 -14.86
C ALA A 499 -15.01 34.49 -14.48
N ASP A 500 -13.72 34.67 -14.18
CA ASP A 500 -12.83 33.59 -13.73
C ASP A 500 -13.28 33.02 -12.38
N CYS A 501 -13.53 33.87 -11.39
CA CYS A 501 -14.03 33.43 -10.09
C CYS A 501 -15.41 32.77 -10.16
N LYS A 502 -16.32 33.29 -11.00
CA LYS A 502 -17.60 32.63 -11.27
C LYS A 502 -17.38 31.24 -11.88
N SER A 503 -16.45 31.11 -12.81
CA SER A 503 -16.10 29.82 -13.41
C SER A 503 -15.53 28.82 -12.40
N LYS A 504 -14.65 29.27 -11.51
CA LYS A 504 -14.11 28.45 -10.42
C LYS A 504 -15.19 27.99 -9.44
N ASN A 505 -16.18 28.84 -9.14
CA ASN A 505 -17.27 28.49 -8.23
C ASN A 505 -18.31 27.54 -8.84
N ARG A 506 -18.40 27.44 -10.18
CA ARG A 506 -19.16 26.40 -10.87
C ARG A 506 -18.36 25.09 -10.91
N ARG A 507 -18.46 24.31 -9.85
CA ARG A 507 -17.67 23.08 -9.65
C ARG A 507 -18.45 22.02 -8.88
N THR A 508 -17.92 20.81 -8.91
CA THR A 508 -18.33 19.72 -8.03
C THR A 508 -17.15 19.35 -7.14
N ASP A 509 -17.36 19.36 -5.84
CA ASP A 509 -16.35 18.94 -4.88
C ASP A 509 -16.64 17.49 -4.46
N PHE A 510 -15.58 16.68 -4.38
CA PHE A 510 -15.64 15.31 -3.93
C PHE A 510 -14.87 15.19 -2.63
N GLU A 511 -15.49 14.66 -1.59
CA GLU A 511 -14.82 14.47 -0.31
C GLU A 511 -14.85 13.01 0.12
N LEU A 512 -13.73 12.51 0.64
CA LEU A 512 -13.71 11.22 1.30
C LEU A 512 -14.14 11.42 2.74
N VAL A 513 -15.20 10.72 3.13
CA VAL A 513 -15.72 10.71 4.50
C VAL A 513 -15.53 9.29 5.01
N VAL A 514 -14.71 9.14 6.06
CA VAL A 514 -14.58 7.85 6.75
C VAL A 514 -15.97 7.48 7.25
N ASP A 515 -16.43 6.26 6.95
CA ASP A 515 -17.77 5.78 7.30
C ASP A 515 -18.00 5.77 8.81
#